data_AF-A0A529NHX5-F1
#
_entry.id   AF-A0A529NHX5-F1
#
_cell.length_a   1.000
_cell.length_b   1.000
_cell.length_c   1.000
_cell.angle_alpha   90.00
_cell.angle_beta   90.00
_cell.angle_gamma   90.00
#
_symmetry.space_group_name_H-M   'P 1'
#
loop_
_entity.id
_entity.type
_entity.pdbx_description
1 polymer ?
#
loop_
_entity_poly.entity_id
_entity_poly.type
_entity_poly.pdbx_seq_one_letter_code
_entity_poly.pdbx_strand_id
1 'polypeptide(L)' 'MTELAWISTAISTARPQAMGALLRYFRDLDAAEEAFQDACLRALKNWPKNGPPRDPAAWLIFVGRN' A
#
# COMPACT_ATOMS: atom_id res chain seq x y z
N MET A 1 -13.53 1.16 -18.34
CA MET A 1 -12.82 0.03 -17.69
C MET A 1 -11.36 0.37 -17.32
N THR A 2 -10.84 1.56 -17.64
CA THR A 2 -9.44 1.98 -17.46
C THR A 2 -9.19 2.90 -16.26
N GLU A 3 -10.24 3.43 -15.62
CA GLU A 3 -10.13 4.51 -14.63
C GLU A 3 -9.32 4.12 -13.39
N LEU A 4 -9.28 2.84 -13.01
CA LEU A 4 -8.60 2.36 -11.79
C LEU A 4 -7.31 1.57 -12.07
N ALA A 5 -6.91 1.40 -13.34
CA ALA A 5 -5.72 0.63 -13.71
C ALA A 5 -4.41 1.25 -13.18
N TRP A 6 -4.42 2.57 -12.97
CA TRP A 6 -3.28 3.25 -12.35
C TRP A 6 -3.13 2.90 -10.87
N ILE A 7 -4.22 2.54 -10.16
CA ILE A 7 -4.15 2.16 -8.73
C ILE A 7 -3.43 0.83 -8.58
N SER A 8 -3.79 -0.17 -9.38
CA SER A 8 -3.09 -1.46 -9.35
C SER A 8 -1.62 -1.31 -9.74
N THR A 9 -1.32 -0.43 -10.70
CA THR A 9 0.06 -0.11 -11.09
C THR A 9 0.83 0.56 -9.94
N ALA A 10 0.23 1.54 -9.27
CA ALA A 10 0.84 2.24 -8.14
C ALA A 10 1.10 1.28 -6.96
N ILE A 11 0.12 0.42 -6.63
CA ILE A 11 0.25 -0.56 -5.54
C ILE A 11 1.33 -1.61 -5.88
N SER A 12 1.30 -2.18 -7.09
CA SER A 12 2.26 -3.21 -7.49
C SER A 12 3.69 -2.68 -7.55
N THR A 13 3.88 -1.44 -8.02
CA THR A 13 5.19 -0.78 -8.06
C THR A 13 5.71 -0.48 -6.65
N ALA A 14 4.83 -0.08 -5.72
CA ALA A 14 5.18 0.21 -4.33
C ALA A 14 5.43 -1.05 -3.47
N ARG A 15 4.89 -2.20 -3.89
CA ARG A 15 4.87 -3.43 -3.07
C ARG A 15 6.24 -3.85 -2.54
N PRO A 16 7.33 -3.94 -3.33
CA PRO A 16 8.62 -4.41 -2.81
C PRO A 16 9.16 -3.53 -1.67
N GLN A 17 9.04 -2.20 -1.81
CA GLN A 17 9.50 -1.24 -0.81
C GLN A 17 8.61 -1.27 0.44
N ALA A 18 7.29 -1.28 0.25
CA ALA A 18 6.33 -1.32 1.35
C ALA A 18 6.47 -2.63 2.16
N MET A 19 6.53 -3.78 1.48
CA MET A 19 6.72 -5.06 2.14
C MET A 19 8.04 -5.14 2.89
N GLY A 20 9.15 -4.69 2.30
CA GLY A 20 10.45 -4.69 2.98
C GLY A 20 10.44 -3.85 4.26
N ALA A 21 9.79 -2.68 4.22
CA ALA A 21 9.69 -1.79 5.37
C ALA A 21 8.76 -2.33 6.47
N LEU A 22 7.63 -2.94 6.11
CA LEU A 22 6.69 -3.54 7.05
C LEU A 22 7.27 -4.82 7.67
N LEU A 23 7.90 -5.68 6.87
CA LEU A 23 8.59 -6.88 7.37
C LEU A 23 9.72 -6.52 8.34
N ARG A 24 10.48 -5.45 8.06
CA ARG A 24 11.49 -4.93 8.99
C ARG A 24 10.88 -4.43 10.31
N TYR A 25 9.66 -3.90 10.27
CA TYR A 25 8.96 -3.37 11.43
C TYR A 25 8.36 -4.48 12.29
N PHE A 26 7.55 -5.38 11.70
CA PHE A 26 6.83 -6.42 12.41
C PHE A 26 7.70 -7.63 12.78
N ARG A 27 8.77 -7.90 12.03
CA ARG A 27 9.60 -9.13 12.17
C ARG A 27 8.82 -10.44 11.99
N ASP A 28 7.68 -10.33 11.33
CA ASP A 28 6.75 -11.41 11.05
C ASP A 28 6.20 -11.18 9.64
N LEU A 29 6.27 -12.21 8.78
CA LEU A 29 5.86 -12.09 7.39
C LEU A 29 4.34 -12.01 7.27
N ASP A 30 3.61 -12.83 8.02
CA ASP A 30 2.15 -12.88 7.96
C ASP A 30 1.57 -11.55 8.44
N ALA A 31 2.07 -11.01 9.56
CA ALA A 31 1.65 -9.71 10.06
C ALA A 31 1.99 -8.56 9.09
N ALA A 32 3.15 -8.62 8.42
CA ALA A 32 3.53 -7.62 7.43
C ALA A 32 2.64 -7.68 6.18
N GLU A 33 2.30 -8.87 5.71
CA GLU A 33 1.40 -9.06 4.57
C GLU A 33 -0.01 -8.59 4.88
N GLU A 34 -0.54 -8.92 6.07
CA GLU A 34 -1.85 -8.45 6.53
C GLU A 34 -1.88 -6.91 6.58
N ALA A 35 -0.89 -6.29 7.23
CA ALA A 35 -0.75 -4.83 7.27
C ALA A 35 -0.69 -4.17 5.88
N PHE A 36 0.04 -4.78 4.94
CA PHE A 36 0.11 -4.28 3.57
C PHE A 36 -1.22 -4.40 2.83
N GLN A 37 -1.92 -5.52 2.99
CA GLN A 37 -3.24 -5.74 2.38
C GLN A 37 -4.27 -4.75 2.92
N ASP A 38 -4.27 -4.50 4.24
CA ASP A 38 -5.12 -3.48 4.87
C ASP A 38 -4.83 -2.07 4.34
N ALA A 39 -3.55 -1.72 4.18
CA ALA A 39 -3.16 -0.46 3.56
C ALA A 39 -3.65 -0.38 2.10
N CYS A 40 -3.59 -1.47 1.34
CA CYS A 40 -4.12 -1.54 -0.03
C CYS A 40 -5.64 -1.36 -0.06
N LEU A 41 -6.40 -1.95 0.86
CA LEU A 41 -7.85 -1.76 0.97
C LEU A 41 -8.19 -0.29 1.25
N ARG A 42 -7.45 0.36 2.15
CA ARG A 42 -7.60 1.79 2.44
C ARG A 42 -7.26 2.64 1.21
N ALA A 43 -6.21 2.29 0.46
CA ALA A 43 -5.87 2.94 -0.81
C ALA A 43 -6.99 2.80 -1.85
N LEU A 44 -7.50 1.59 -2.09
CA LEU A 44 -8.59 1.31 -3.03
C LEU A 44 -9.87 2.08 -2.69
N LYS A 45 -10.13 2.34 -1.40
CA LYS A 45 -11.28 3.15 -0.95
C LYS A 45 -11.07 4.65 -1.13
N ASN A 46 -9.84 5.14 -0.95
CA ASN A 46 -9.53 6.57 -0.82
C ASN A 46 -9.02 7.19 -2.13
N TRP A 47 -8.06 6.53 -2.78
CA TRP A 47 -7.35 7.06 -3.94
C TRP A 47 -8.23 7.33 -5.18
N PRO A 48 -9.30 6.56 -5.49
CA PRO A 48 -10.19 6.92 -6.60
C PRO A 48 -10.84 8.30 -6.44
N LYS A 49 -11.08 8.73 -5.20
CA LYS A 49 -11.78 9.99 -4.89
C LYS A 49 -10.83 11.17 -4.78
N ASN A 50 -9.64 10.94 -4.21
CA ASN A 50 -8.71 11.99 -3.82
C ASN A 50 -7.42 12.00 -4.66
N GLY A 51 -7.27 11.06 -5.61
CA GLY A 51 -6.03 10.83 -6.34
C GLY A 51 -4.98 10.08 -5.51
N PRO A 52 -3.84 9.69 -6.12
CA PRO A 52 -2.74 9.08 -5.41
C PRO A 52 -2.06 10.08 -4.47
N PRO A 53 -1.48 9.61 -3.35
CA PRO A 53 -0.49 10.40 -2.62
C PRO A 53 0.75 10.65 -3.51
N ARG A 54 1.53 11.68 -3.17
CA ARG A 54 2.80 11.98 -3.86
C ARG A 54 3.77 10.80 -3.87
N ASP A 55 3.78 10.02 -2.80
CA ASP A 55 4.56 8.79 -2.66
C ASP A 55 3.64 7.66 -2.17
N PRO A 56 3.17 6.78 -3.08
CA PRO A 56 2.36 5.61 -2.75
C PRO A 56 3.04 4.64 -1.78
N ALA A 57 4.36 4.43 -1.90
CA ALA A 57 5.07 3.47 -1.05
C ALA A 57 5.17 3.99 0.38
N ALA A 58 5.57 5.25 0.56
CA ALA A 58 5.62 5.87 1.89
C ALA A 58 4.24 5.88 2.57
N TRP A 59 3.18 6.17 1.80
CA TRP A 59 1.82 6.14 2.33
C TRP A 59 1.38 4.74 2.76
N LEU A 60 1.62 3.71 1.93
CA LEU A 60 1.28 2.32 2.28
C LEU A 60 2.03 1.83 3.52
N ILE A 61 3.30 2.21 3.68
CA ILE A 61 4.09 1.91 4.87
C ILE A 61 3.51 2.59 6.11
N PHE A 62 3.19 3.88 6.00
CA PHE A 62 2.64 4.64 7.11
C PHE A 62 1.28 4.08 7.55
N VAL A 63 0.41 3.80 6.58
CA VAL A 63 -0.93 3.27 6.86
C VAL A 63 -0.89 1.84 7.38
N GLY A 64 0.00 0.98 6.86
CA GLY A 64 0.14 -0.40 7.34
C GLY A 64 0.75 -0.52 8.75
N ARG A 65 1.39 0.54 9.26
CA ARG A 65 1.86 0.58 10.65
C ARG A 65 0.78 0.98 11.66
N ASN A 66 -0.37 1.48 11.20
CA ASN A 66 -1.45 2.08 12.00
C ASN A 66 -2.75 1.28 11.95
#